data_AF-A0AAU0R7D0-F1
#
_entry.id   AF-A0AAU0R7D0-F1
#
_cell.length_a   1.000
_cell.length_b   1.000
_cell.length_c   1.000
_cell.angle_alpha   90.00
_cell.angle_beta   90.00
_cell.angle_gamma   90.00
#
_symmetry.space_group_name_H-M   'P 1'
#
loop_
_entity.id
_entity.type
_entity.pdbx_description
1 polymer ?
#
loop_
_entity_poly.entity_id
_entity_poly.type
_entity_poly.pdbx_seq_one_letter_code
_entity_poly.pdbx_strand_id
1 'polypeptide(L)'
;MKAKIVLILMILFTGVTMQVSAQHRHREKAVVVKNVPGHPRVVAYQGVNYHYTSGRYYRPVNGGYQRLAAPPAGMAVDFIPRGYKTRVHRGVRYYHRGNVYYREVRPHSYVVTERPW
;
A
#
# COMPACT_ATOMS: atom_id res chain seq x y z
N MET A 1 32.83 24.71 -36.50
CA MET A 1 31.45 24.20 -36.36
C MET A 1 31.45 22.69 -36.03
N LYS A 2 31.85 22.25 -34.82
CA LYS A 2 31.84 20.81 -34.44
C LYS A 2 31.63 20.55 -32.93
N ALA A 3 31.00 21.47 -32.20
CA ALA A 3 30.86 21.36 -30.73
C ALA A 3 29.42 21.52 -30.20
N LYS A 4 28.40 21.30 -31.03
CA LYS A 4 26.98 21.40 -30.61
C LYS A 4 26.19 20.08 -30.69
N ILE A 5 26.79 19.00 -31.17
CA ILE A 5 26.11 17.70 -31.38
C ILE A 5 26.42 16.68 -30.28
N VAL A 6 27.44 16.88 -29.45
CA VAL A 6 27.79 15.96 -28.36
C VAL A 6 26.94 16.19 -27.09
N LEU A 7 26.23 17.32 -26.98
CA LEU A 7 25.45 17.67 -25.79
C LEU A 7 24.04 17.04 -25.74
N ILE A 8 23.56 16.45 -26.85
CA ILE A 8 22.19 15.92 -26.95
C ILE A 8 22.13 14.39 -26.69
N LEU A 9 23.27 13.71 -26.60
CA LEU A 9 23.33 12.26 -26.36
C LEU A 9 23.70 11.84 -24.92
N MET A 10 23.66 12.77 -23.95
CA MET A 10 23.84 12.48 -22.51
C MET A 10 22.55 12.67 -21.68
N ILE A 11 21.39 12.85 -22.32
CA ILE A 11 20.08 13.03 -21.64
C ILE A 11 19.29 11.71 -21.56
N LEU A 12 19.89 10.58 -21.93
CA LEU A 12 19.20 9.29 -22.02
C LEU A 12 19.60 8.27 -20.95
N PHE A 13 20.23 8.66 -19.84
CA PHE A 13 20.56 7.68 -18.79
C PHE A 13 20.81 8.26 -17.38
N THR A 14 20.06 9.25 -16.92
CA THR A 14 20.01 9.57 -15.47
C THR A 14 18.66 9.18 -14.91
N GLY A 15 18.69 8.01 -14.29
CA GLY A 15 17.59 7.26 -13.71
C GLY A 15 16.47 8.11 -13.11
N VAL A 16 15.26 7.70 -13.47
CA VAL A 16 14.08 7.80 -12.61
C VAL A 16 14.50 7.32 -11.22
N THR A 17 14.85 8.24 -10.33
CA THR A 17 14.92 7.94 -8.91
C THR A 17 13.48 7.66 -8.51
N MET A 18 13.12 6.37 -8.49
CA MET A 18 11.98 5.92 -7.72
C MET A 18 12.24 6.38 -6.31
N GLN A 19 11.63 7.51 -5.95
CA GLN A 19 11.62 8.04 -4.61
C GLN A 19 10.75 7.09 -3.80
N VAL A 20 11.34 5.97 -3.40
CA VAL A 20 10.84 5.13 -2.33
C VAL A 20 10.93 6.02 -1.10
N SER A 21 9.84 6.75 -0.85
CA SER A 21 9.66 7.50 0.37
C SER A 21 9.91 6.54 1.52
N ALA A 22 11.05 6.73 2.17
CA ALA A 22 11.48 5.99 3.33
C ALA A 22 10.42 6.19 4.42
N GLN A 23 9.48 5.25 4.49
CA GLN A 23 8.49 5.19 5.54
C GLN A 23 9.21 4.86 6.85
N HIS A 24 9.62 5.89 7.59
CA HIS A 24 9.91 5.81 9.01
C HIS A 24 8.62 5.44 9.76
N ARG A 25 8.23 4.18 9.68
CA ARG A 25 7.17 3.60 10.53
C ARG A 25 7.85 2.71 11.55
N HIS A 26 7.49 2.93 12.82
CA HIS A 26 7.77 2.07 13.96
C HIS A 26 7.85 0.60 13.51
N ARG A 27 9.06 0.04 13.53
CA ARG A 27 9.41 -1.26 12.94
C ARG A 27 8.73 -2.38 13.73
N GLU A 28 7.44 -2.58 13.52
CA GLU A 28 6.77 -3.81 13.94
C GLU A 28 7.56 -4.95 13.29
N LYS A 29 8.10 -5.86 14.10
CA LYS A 29 8.95 -6.95 13.61
C LYS A 29 8.20 -7.65 12.47
N ALA A 30 8.86 -7.76 11.30
CA ALA A 30 8.26 -8.42 10.15
C ALA A 30 7.94 -9.87 10.51
N VAL A 31 6.66 -10.18 10.67
CA VAL A 31 6.21 -11.55 10.93
C VAL A 31 6.00 -12.22 9.58
N VAL A 32 6.81 -13.21 9.26
CA VAL A 32 6.63 -14.07 8.09
C VAL A 32 5.95 -15.36 8.52
N VAL A 33 4.89 -15.74 7.82
CA VAL A 33 4.15 -16.99 8.03
C VAL A 33 4.26 -17.85 6.77
N LYS A 34 4.25 -19.18 6.92
CA LYS A 34 4.31 -20.10 5.78
C LYS A 34 3.06 -19.99 4.90
N ASN A 35 1.88 -19.91 5.52
CA ASN A 35 0.58 -19.77 4.85
C ASN A 35 -0.25 -18.67 5.52
N VAL A 36 -1.07 -17.97 4.73
CA VAL A 36 -2.04 -16.99 5.26
C VAL A 36 -3.19 -17.74 5.96
N PRO A 37 -3.55 -17.37 7.20
CA PRO A 37 -4.57 -18.09 7.95
C PRO A 37 -6.00 -17.86 7.40
N GLY A 38 -6.82 -18.90 7.46
CA GLY A 38 -8.25 -18.86 7.07
C GLY A 38 -8.45 -18.71 5.57
N HIS A 39 -9.49 -17.95 5.19
CA HIS A 39 -9.85 -17.70 3.78
C HIS A 39 -9.58 -16.23 3.44
N PRO A 40 -8.36 -15.89 2.97
CA PRO A 40 -8.03 -14.51 2.67
C PRO A 40 -8.77 -14.01 1.42
N ARG A 41 -9.15 -12.73 1.45
CA ARG A 41 -9.51 -11.99 0.23
C ARG A 41 -8.24 -11.55 -0.47
N VAL A 42 -8.18 -11.73 -1.79
CA VAL A 42 -7.04 -11.30 -2.60
C VAL A 42 -7.31 -9.90 -3.14
N VAL A 43 -6.32 -9.02 -3.00
CA VAL A 43 -6.35 -7.64 -3.51
C VAL A 43 -5.11 -7.43 -4.37
N ALA A 44 -5.30 -7.30 -5.67
CA ALA A 44 -4.21 -7.03 -6.61
C ALA A 44 -3.82 -5.55 -6.56
N TYR A 45 -2.53 -5.26 -6.42
CA TYR A 45 -2.01 -3.91 -6.46
C TYR A 45 -0.57 -3.92 -6.99
N GLN A 46 -0.31 -3.14 -8.05
CA GLN A 46 1.02 -3.02 -8.68
C GLN A 46 1.68 -4.38 -8.97
N GLY A 47 0.92 -5.33 -9.52
CA GLY A 47 1.43 -6.67 -9.86
C GLY A 47 1.62 -7.62 -8.67
N VAL A 48 1.28 -7.20 -7.44
CA VAL A 48 1.36 -8.03 -6.24
C VAL A 48 -0.04 -8.38 -5.75
N ASN A 49 -0.25 -9.65 -5.45
CA ASN A 49 -1.49 -10.15 -4.84
C ASN A 49 -1.38 -10.09 -3.31
N TYR A 50 -1.98 -9.06 -2.72
CA TYR A 50 -2.08 -8.93 -1.27
C TYR A 50 -3.22 -9.80 -0.75
N HIS A 51 -3.03 -10.37 0.43
CA HIS A 51 -3.98 -11.27 1.05
C HIS A 51 -4.49 -10.63 2.34
N TYR A 52 -5.80 -10.44 2.44
CA TYR A 52 -6.45 -9.82 3.57
C TYR A 52 -7.29 -10.85 4.34
N THR A 53 -7.03 -10.98 5.64
CA THR A 53 -7.80 -11.87 6.52
C THR A 53 -7.82 -11.32 7.95
N SER A 54 -8.97 -11.40 8.62
CA SER A 54 -9.15 -11.00 10.03
C SER A 54 -8.58 -9.60 10.38
N GLY A 55 -8.65 -8.69 9.41
CA GLY A 55 -8.16 -7.31 9.53
C GLY A 55 -6.65 -7.15 9.58
N ARG A 56 -5.93 -8.07 8.93
CA ARG A 56 -4.48 -8.02 8.68
C ARG A 56 -4.23 -8.22 7.19
N TYR A 57 -3.21 -7.55 6.68
CA TYR A 57 -2.74 -7.73 5.30
C TYR A 57 -1.47 -8.55 5.29
N TYR A 58 -1.30 -9.30 4.22
CA TYR A 58 -0.13 -10.11 3.94
C TYR A 58 0.30 -9.90 2.49
N ARG A 59 1.61 -9.91 2.24
CA ARG A 59 2.16 -9.95 0.89
C ARG A 59 3.02 -11.21 0.71
N PRO A 60 3.05 -11.79 -0.49
CA PRO A 60 3.96 -12.90 -0.77
C PRO A 60 5.43 -12.44 -0.63
N VAL A 61 6.25 -13.33 -0.10
CA VAL A 61 7.71 -13.21 -0.01
C VAL A 61 8.32 -14.60 -0.29
N ASN A 62 9.65 -14.66 -0.44
CA ASN A 62 10.32 -15.95 -0.64
C ASN A 62 10.03 -16.89 0.55
N GLY A 63 9.38 -18.02 0.26
CA GLY A 63 9.05 -19.04 1.26
C GLY A 63 7.82 -18.78 2.14
N GLY A 64 7.01 -17.76 1.85
CA GLY A 64 5.76 -17.55 2.58
C GLY A 64 5.12 -16.17 2.39
N TYR A 65 4.57 -15.62 3.47
CA TYR A 65 3.80 -14.39 3.47
C TYR A 65 4.21 -13.48 4.62
N GLN A 66 4.55 -12.24 4.32
CA GLN A 66 4.88 -11.23 5.32
C GLN A 66 3.60 -10.52 5.77
N ARG A 67 3.33 -10.53 7.08
CA ARG A 67 2.30 -9.71 7.72
C ARG A 67 2.71 -8.23 7.66
N LEU A 68 1.79 -7.40 7.19
CA LEU A 68 1.98 -5.96 7.04
C LEU A 68 1.31 -5.22 8.19
N ALA A 69 1.99 -4.21 8.72
CA ALA A 69 1.39 -3.24 9.64
C ALA A 69 0.30 -2.41 8.93
N ALA A 70 0.54 -2.06 7.66
CA ALA A 70 -0.44 -1.52 6.74
C ALA A 70 -0.08 -1.88 5.29
N PRO A 71 -1.06 -2.08 4.40
CA PRO A 71 -0.81 -2.21 2.96
C PRO A 71 -0.42 -0.85 2.34
N PRO A 72 0.06 -0.83 1.09
CA PRO A 72 0.32 0.42 0.37
C PRO A 72 -0.90 1.33 0.30
N ALA A 73 -0.69 2.63 0.51
CA ALA A 73 -1.69 3.63 0.22
C ALA A 73 -1.97 3.68 -1.30
N GLY A 74 -3.20 4.00 -1.67
CA GLY A 74 -3.68 3.98 -3.06
C GLY A 74 -4.26 2.63 -3.51
N MET A 75 -4.13 1.57 -2.70
CA MET A 75 -4.77 0.28 -2.98
C MET A 75 -6.30 0.41 -2.93
N ALA A 76 -6.98 0.03 -4.02
CA ALA A 76 -8.44 0.01 -4.07
C ALA A 76 -8.98 -1.33 -3.54
N VAL A 77 -10.05 -1.26 -2.74
CA VAL A 77 -10.78 -2.41 -2.20
C VAL A 77 -12.28 -2.17 -2.28
N ASP A 78 -13.06 -3.23 -2.35
CA ASP A 78 -14.53 -3.23 -2.39
C ASP A 78 -15.15 -3.55 -1.01
N PHE A 79 -14.34 -3.59 0.05
CA PHE A 79 -14.77 -3.95 1.39
C PHE A 79 -14.17 -3.03 2.45
N ILE A 80 -14.85 -2.94 3.59
CA ILE A 80 -14.30 -2.39 4.83
C ILE A 80 -14.12 -3.53 5.83
N PRO A 81 -12.99 -3.58 6.57
CA PRO A 81 -12.77 -4.57 7.62
C PRO A 81 -13.90 -4.67 8.64
N ARG A 82 -14.31 -5.88 9.02
CA ARG A 82 -15.21 -6.07 10.19
C ARG A 82 -14.58 -5.47 11.45
N GLY A 83 -15.40 -4.76 12.23
CA GLY A 83 -14.95 -4.06 13.43
C GLY A 83 -14.13 -2.80 13.14
N TYR A 84 -14.35 -2.18 11.97
CA TYR A 84 -13.80 -0.87 11.68
C TYR A 84 -14.36 0.19 12.65
N LYS A 85 -13.60 1.26 12.81
CA LYS A 85 -14.01 2.50 13.46
C LYS A 85 -14.09 3.61 12.40
N THR A 86 -14.96 4.57 12.62
CA THR A 86 -15.13 5.72 11.73
C THR A 86 -14.61 6.98 12.40
N ARG A 87 -13.97 7.85 11.62
CA ARG A 87 -13.60 9.21 12.07
C ARG A 87 -13.77 10.19 10.93
N VAL A 88 -14.39 11.33 11.22
CA VAL A 88 -14.41 12.47 10.30
C VAL A 88 -13.18 13.34 10.58
N HIS A 89 -12.42 13.66 9.54
CA HIS A 89 -11.28 14.57 9.61
C HIS A 89 -11.33 15.51 8.41
N ARG A 90 -11.35 16.83 8.66
CA ARG A 90 -11.47 17.87 7.63
C ARG A 90 -12.62 17.63 6.66
N GLY A 91 -13.80 17.30 7.19
CA GLY A 91 -15.02 17.04 6.40
C GLY A 91 -15.04 15.69 5.66
N VAL A 92 -13.95 14.92 5.67
CA VAL A 92 -13.86 13.61 5.00
C VAL A 92 -14.05 12.49 6.01
N ARG A 93 -14.91 11.53 5.69
CA ARG A 93 -15.13 10.32 6.47
C ARG A 93 -14.06 9.28 6.16
N TYR A 94 -13.35 8.83 7.20
CA TYR A 94 -12.39 7.73 7.13
C TYR A 94 -12.86 6.55 7.95
N TYR A 95 -12.66 5.36 7.41
CA TYR A 95 -12.88 4.08 8.06
C TYR A 95 -11.50 3.52 8.43
N HIS A 96 -11.32 2.93 9.60
CA HIS A 96 -10.03 2.38 9.97
C HIS A 96 -10.14 1.16 10.87
N ARG A 97 -9.13 0.29 10.77
CA ARG A 97 -8.96 -0.84 11.68
C ARG A 97 -7.47 -0.99 11.97
N GLY A 98 -7.08 -0.89 13.25
CA GLY A 98 -5.68 -0.79 13.61
C GLY A 98 -5.04 0.42 12.92
N ASN A 99 -3.95 0.18 12.19
CA ASN A 99 -3.17 1.21 11.49
C ASN A 99 -3.50 1.32 9.98
N VAL A 100 -4.62 0.76 9.53
CA VAL A 100 -5.06 0.82 8.13
C VAL A 100 -6.28 1.71 8.01
N TYR A 101 -6.20 2.69 7.11
CA TYR A 101 -7.21 3.72 6.90
C TYR A 101 -7.77 3.63 5.48
N TYR A 102 -9.06 3.82 5.34
CA TYR A 102 -9.79 3.72 4.08
C TYR A 102 -10.65 4.96 3.89
N ARG A 103 -10.72 5.43 2.66
CA ARG A 103 -11.63 6.49 2.23
C ARG A 103 -12.49 5.96 1.10
N GLU A 104 -13.79 6.15 1.21
CA GLU A 104 -14.72 5.84 0.13
C GLU A 104 -14.51 6.82 -1.03
N VAL A 105 -14.38 6.30 -2.25
CA VAL A 105 -14.22 7.09 -3.47
C VAL A 105 -15.44 7.00 -4.39
N ARG A 106 -16.16 5.87 -4.32
CA ARG A 106 -17.46 5.60 -4.98
C ARG A 106 -18.25 4.68 -4.06
N PRO A 107 -19.59 4.55 -4.21
CA PRO A 107 -20.37 3.62 -3.41
C PRO A 107 -19.73 2.22 -3.38
N HIS A 108 -19.42 1.74 -2.18
CA HIS A 108 -18.76 0.44 -1.96
C HIS A 108 -17.35 0.28 -2.55
N SER A 109 -16.68 1.36 -2.94
CA SER A 109 -15.29 1.36 -3.41
C SER A 109 -14.44 2.27 -2.54
N TYR A 110 -13.40 1.71 -1.96
CA TYR A 110 -12.56 2.38 -0.99
C TYR A 110 -11.11 2.34 -1.43
N VAL A 111 -10.37 3.38 -1.06
CA VAL A 111 -8.93 3.46 -1.27
C VAL A 111 -8.25 3.46 0.08
N VAL A 112 -7.23 2.62 0.23
CA VAL A 112 -6.32 2.66 1.37
C VAL A 112 -5.59 4.00 1.37
N THR A 113 -5.54 4.65 2.52
CA THR A 113 -4.89 5.95 2.69
C THR A 113 -3.80 5.88 3.74
N GLU A 114 -2.88 6.85 3.66
CA GLU A 114 -2.01 7.18 4.79
C GLU A 114 -2.85 7.63 5.99
N ARG A 115 -2.23 7.63 7.18
CA ARG A 115 -2.93 8.06 8.39
C ARG A 115 -3.35 9.54 8.25
N PRO A 116 -4.65 9.89 8.37
CA PRO A 116 -5.10 11.24 8.07
C PRO A 116 -4.89 12.27 9.19
N TRP A 117 -4.50 11.86 10.41
CA TRP A 117 -4.43 12.69 11.62
C TRP A 117 -3.32 12.31 12.59
#